data_AF-A0A821BGS1-F1
#
_entry.id   AF-A0A821BGS1-F1
#
_cell.length_a   1.000
_cell.length_b   1.000
_cell.length_c   1.000
_cell.angle_alpha   90.00
_cell.angle_beta   90.00
_cell.angle_gamma   90.00
#
_symmetry.space_group_name_H-M   'P 1'
#
loop_
_entity.id
_entity.type
_entity.pdbx_description
1 polymer ?
#
loop_
_entity_poly.entity_id
_entity_poly.type
_entity_poly.pdbx_seq_one_letter_code
_entity_poly.pdbx_strand_id
1 'polypeptide(L)'
;MNSSVDVDLLLNQCEHYMNEYDIMKLIKDCLHKLCIHQPDNPAQFLKQYFSSQPYDPNSMMSEEGNVEFPAMVKKRRGAVSSKSSSGTSGATPFVREIVQKDYATMCALSEAIKKNILFSHLDENERAQIFDAMFPEIHLAGDTIIQQGEKGENFYIIDKGEVDVYVNDELVKSIGECSSFGELALIYGTPRAATVKAKTDVKLWSLLGETYRRILMDSTIKKRKMYEEFLSNVSILQTLDEWERLTVADSLEPIQFEDGDIVVRQGDPGDDFFIIVE
;
A
#
# COMPACT_ATOMS: atom_id res chain seq x y z
N MET A 1 35.03 -52.76 -18.10
CA MET A 1 33.58 -53.04 -18.22
C MET A 1 33.04 -53.44 -16.84
N ASN A 2 32.90 -52.51 -15.89
CA ASN A 2 32.35 -52.83 -14.56
C ASN A 2 31.67 -51.64 -13.85
N SER A 3 31.41 -50.52 -14.52
CA SER A 3 30.84 -49.32 -13.90
C SER A 3 29.35 -49.10 -14.16
N SER A 4 28.73 -49.76 -15.15
CA SER A 4 27.29 -49.62 -15.43
C SER A 4 26.43 -50.51 -14.52
N VAL A 5 26.92 -51.70 -14.16
CA VAL A 5 26.19 -52.67 -13.32
C VAL A 5 25.98 -52.14 -11.89
N ASP A 6 26.91 -51.32 -11.39
CA ASP A 6 26.82 -50.71 -10.06
C ASP A 6 25.78 -49.57 -10.02
N VAL A 7 25.64 -48.81 -11.10
CA VAL A 7 24.69 -47.68 -11.17
C VAL A 7 23.25 -48.18 -11.29
N ASP A 8 23.00 -49.19 -12.11
CA ASP A 8 21.67 -49.79 -12.26
C ASP A 8 21.22 -50.50 -10.98
N LEU A 9 22.16 -51.08 -10.22
CA LEU A 9 21.86 -51.67 -8.92
C LEU A 9 21.51 -50.58 -7.88
N LEU A 10 22.23 -49.46 -7.88
CA LEU A 10 21.96 -48.32 -7.00
C LEU A 10 20.61 -47.67 -7.33
N LEU A 11 20.28 -47.51 -8.61
CA LEU A 11 19.00 -46.97 -9.06
C LEU A 11 17.85 -47.86 -8.63
N ASN A 12 17.97 -49.18 -8.78
CA ASN A 12 16.96 -50.13 -8.31
C ASN A 12 16.81 -50.10 -6.78
N GLN A 13 17.90 -49.91 -6.03
CA GLN A 13 17.83 -49.73 -4.57
C GLN A 13 17.16 -48.41 -4.18
N CYS A 14 17.41 -47.32 -4.91
CA CYS A 14 16.72 -46.05 -4.71
C CYS A 14 15.23 -46.16 -5.05
N GLU A 15 14.86 -46.81 -6.15
CA GLU A 15 13.45 -47.04 -6.51
C GLU A 15 12.76 -47.92 -5.47
N HIS A 16 13.43 -48.97 -4.98
CA HIS A 16 12.91 -49.79 -3.89
C HIS A 16 12.68 -48.96 -2.63
N TYR A 17 13.66 -48.13 -2.21
CA TYR A 17 13.52 -47.26 -1.06
C TYR A 17 12.39 -46.23 -1.23
N MET A 18 12.26 -45.64 -2.43
CA MET A 18 11.19 -44.71 -2.74
C MET A 18 9.81 -45.33 -2.65
N ASN A 19 9.67 -46.60 -3.07
CA ASN A 19 8.42 -47.35 -3.03
C ASN A 19 8.13 -47.91 -1.62
N GLU A 20 9.14 -48.42 -0.92
CA GLU A 20 9.01 -48.99 0.43
C GLU A 20 8.53 -47.95 1.44
N TYR A 21 8.99 -46.70 1.28
CA TYR A 21 8.61 -45.59 2.16
C TYR A 21 7.64 -44.60 1.52
N ASP A 22 7.03 -44.92 0.37
CA ASP A 22 6.02 -44.08 -0.31
C ASP A 22 6.42 -42.59 -0.46
N ILE A 23 7.71 -42.34 -0.71
CA ILE A 23 8.33 -41.00 -0.63
C ILE A 23 7.67 -40.00 -1.59
N MET A 24 7.25 -40.48 -2.76
CA MET A 24 6.57 -39.66 -3.76
C MET A 24 5.23 -39.11 -3.25
N LYS A 25 4.48 -39.90 -2.47
CA LYS A 25 3.23 -39.47 -1.84
C LYS A 25 3.51 -38.43 -0.76
N LEU A 26 4.53 -38.65 0.07
CA LEU A 26 4.95 -37.71 1.11
C LEU A 26 5.31 -36.34 0.53
N ILE A 27 6.12 -36.30 -0.54
CA ILE A 27 6.50 -35.05 -1.21
C ILE A 27 5.26 -34.35 -1.80
N LYS A 28 4.35 -35.10 -2.42
CA LYS A 28 3.13 -34.55 -3.01
C LYS A 28 2.22 -33.91 -1.96
N ASP A 29 2.06 -34.56 -0.80
CA ASP A 29 1.27 -34.03 0.31
C ASP A 29 1.90 -32.76 0.90
N CYS A 30 3.23 -32.70 1.00
CA CYS A 30 3.95 -31.49 1.42
C CYS A 30 3.71 -30.32 0.46
N LEU A 31 3.84 -30.57 -0.84
CA LEU A 31 3.59 -29.56 -1.87
C LEU A 31 2.15 -29.07 -1.83
N HIS A 32 1.19 -29.97 -1.69
CA HIS A 32 -0.22 -29.62 -1.56
C HIS A 32 -0.48 -28.71 -0.36
N LYS A 33 0.11 -29.02 0.80
CA LYS A 33 -0.04 -28.20 2.02
C LYS A 33 0.65 -26.84 1.90
N LEU A 34 1.82 -26.76 1.27
CA LEU A 34 2.49 -25.48 0.99
C LEU A 34 1.65 -24.60 0.05
N CYS A 35 1.08 -25.18 -1.01
CA CYS A 35 0.24 -24.44 -1.95
C CYS A 35 -1.07 -23.94 -1.32
N ILE A 36 -1.67 -24.69 -0.39
CA ILE A 36 -2.90 -24.27 0.30
C ILE A 36 -2.63 -23.13 1.28
N HIS A 37 -1.57 -23.26 2.09
CA HIS A 37 -1.35 -22.35 3.21
C HIS A 37 -0.45 -21.16 2.89
N GLN A 38 0.34 -21.24 1.81
CA GLN A 38 1.27 -20.21 1.36
C GLN A 38 2.02 -19.50 2.50
N PRO A 39 2.72 -20.24 3.38
CA PRO A 39 3.38 -19.65 4.54
C PRO A 39 4.60 -18.81 4.12
N ASP A 40 4.83 -17.70 4.82
CA ASP A 40 5.99 -16.82 4.59
C ASP A 40 7.34 -17.53 4.81
N ASN A 41 7.36 -18.58 5.63
CA ASN A 41 8.53 -19.46 5.84
C ASN A 41 8.17 -20.94 5.62
N PRO A 42 8.35 -21.46 4.39
CA PRO A 42 8.03 -22.84 4.04
C PRO A 42 8.81 -23.89 4.86
N ALA A 43 10.08 -23.64 5.20
CA ALA A 43 10.93 -24.59 5.90
C ALA A 43 10.49 -24.78 7.36
N GLN A 44 10.15 -23.70 8.05
CA GLN A 44 9.65 -23.77 9.43
C GLN A 44 8.27 -24.42 9.49
N PHE A 45 7.41 -24.14 8.50
CA PHE A 45 6.11 -24.78 8.36
C PHE A 45 6.23 -26.29 8.18
N LEU A 46 7.07 -26.76 7.25
CA LEU A 46 7.28 -28.19 7.02
C LEU A 46 7.88 -28.89 8.26
N LYS A 47 8.80 -28.23 8.97
CA LYS A 47 9.36 -28.78 10.21
C LYS A 47 8.28 -29.03 11.26
N GLN A 48 7.34 -28.10 11.43
CA GLN A 48 6.21 -28.28 12.34
C GLN A 48 5.24 -29.35 11.83
N TYR A 49 4.96 -29.37 10.53
CA TYR A 49 4.09 -30.36 9.89
C TYR A 49 4.56 -31.79 10.19
N PHE A 50 5.82 -32.11 9.88
CA PHE A 50 6.38 -33.43 10.15
C PHE A 50 6.56 -33.75 11.64
N SER A 51 6.76 -32.74 12.48
CA SER A 51 6.84 -32.95 13.94
C SER A 51 5.48 -33.26 14.56
N SER A 52 4.39 -32.80 13.95
CA SER A 52 3.01 -32.97 14.44
C SER A 52 2.38 -34.31 14.04
N GLN A 53 2.87 -34.94 12.96
CA GLN A 53 2.43 -36.26 12.51
C GLN A 53 3.64 -37.10 12.12
N PRO A 54 4.06 -38.08 12.94
CA PRO A 54 5.07 -39.03 12.50
C PRO A 54 4.52 -39.80 11.29
N TYR A 55 5.28 -39.77 10.18
CA TYR A 55 4.93 -40.50 8.97
C TYR A 55 4.97 -42.00 9.25
N ASP A 56 3.81 -42.66 9.26
CA ASP A 56 3.68 -44.12 9.33
C ASP A 56 3.19 -44.66 7.98
N PRO A 57 4.02 -45.40 7.23
CA PRO A 57 3.67 -45.97 5.93
C PRO A 57 2.45 -46.92 5.98
N ASN A 58 2.15 -47.52 7.14
CA ASN A 58 1.10 -48.54 7.29
C ASN A 58 -0.20 -48.03 7.93
N SER A 59 -0.26 -46.78 8.40
CA SER A 59 -1.40 -46.27 9.19
C SER A 59 -2.61 -45.78 8.37
N MET A 60 -2.64 -45.95 7.05
CA MET A 60 -3.66 -45.33 6.18
C MET A 60 -4.73 -46.29 5.63
N MET A 61 -4.95 -47.45 6.27
CA MET A 61 -6.07 -48.36 5.93
C MET A 61 -7.30 -48.24 6.84
N SER A 62 -7.40 -47.23 7.70
CA SER A 62 -8.59 -47.03 8.54
C SER A 62 -8.96 -45.55 8.66
N GLU A 63 -10.11 -45.25 8.04
CA GLU A 63 -10.99 -44.09 8.24
C GLU A 63 -10.45 -42.70 7.92
N GLU A 64 -11.30 -41.91 7.24
CA GLU A 64 -11.15 -40.48 6.98
C GLU A 64 -11.09 -39.69 8.30
N GLY A 65 -9.94 -39.76 8.98
CA GLY A 65 -9.62 -38.90 10.09
C GLY A 65 -9.37 -37.50 9.56
N ASN A 66 -10.38 -36.64 9.65
CA ASN A 66 -10.28 -35.22 9.37
C ASN A 66 -9.23 -34.60 10.30
N VAL A 67 -8.00 -34.44 9.83
CA VAL A 67 -6.91 -33.80 10.58
C VAL A 67 -7.19 -32.29 10.61
N GLU A 68 -7.81 -31.82 11.69
CA GLU A 68 -7.86 -30.40 11.99
C GLU A 68 -6.45 -29.91 12.35
N PHE A 69 -5.80 -29.27 11.37
CA PHE A 69 -4.69 -28.36 11.64
C PHE A 69 -5.18 -27.34 12.67
N PRO A 70 -4.34 -26.87 13.62
CA PRO A 70 -4.66 -25.61 14.27
C PRO A 70 -4.84 -24.61 13.15
N ALA A 71 -6.08 -24.23 12.88
CA ALA A 71 -6.37 -23.20 11.92
C ALA A 71 -5.42 -22.06 12.30
N MET A 72 -4.73 -21.46 11.33
CA MET A 72 -4.36 -20.06 11.49
C MET A 72 -5.69 -19.42 11.87
N VAL A 73 -5.89 -19.17 13.17
CA VAL A 73 -7.14 -18.60 13.66
C VAL A 73 -7.13 -17.25 13.01
N LYS A 74 -7.83 -17.14 11.88
CA LYS A 74 -8.00 -15.90 11.15
C LYS A 74 -8.67 -15.00 12.16
N LYS A 75 -7.85 -14.20 12.83
CA LYS A 75 -8.33 -13.26 13.84
C LYS A 75 -9.40 -12.45 13.14
N ARG A 76 -10.52 -12.24 13.81
CA ARG A 76 -11.65 -11.50 13.24
C ARG A 76 -11.12 -10.15 12.77
N ARG A 77 -11.30 -9.86 11.48
CA ARG A 77 -10.95 -8.56 10.91
C ARG A 77 -11.91 -7.53 11.49
N GLY A 78 -11.39 -6.53 12.17
CA GLY A 78 -12.17 -5.38 12.64
C GLY A 78 -12.41 -4.39 11.51
N ALA A 79 -13.53 -3.66 11.58
CA ALA A 79 -13.77 -2.53 10.69
C ALA A 79 -12.98 -1.30 11.15
N VAL A 80 -12.57 -0.46 10.21
CA VAL A 80 -11.93 0.83 10.44
C VAL A 80 -12.70 1.91 9.69
N SER A 81 -12.77 3.11 10.26
CA SER A 81 -13.43 4.26 9.65
C SER A 81 -12.74 5.55 10.07
N SER A 82 -12.74 6.54 9.19
CA SER A 82 -12.28 7.90 9.49
C SER A 82 -13.44 8.78 9.96
N LYS A 83 -13.12 9.98 10.46
CA LYS A 83 -14.15 10.98 10.78
C LYS A 83 -14.89 11.36 9.50
N SER A 84 -16.22 11.43 9.56
CA SER A 84 -17.03 11.95 8.45
C SER A 84 -16.76 13.44 8.26
N SER A 85 -16.28 13.83 7.09
CA SER A 85 -16.38 15.21 6.62
C SER A 85 -17.84 15.43 6.19
N SER A 86 -18.57 16.30 6.88
CA SER A 86 -19.91 16.66 6.43
C SER A 86 -19.78 17.31 5.06
N GLY A 87 -20.35 16.68 4.03
CA GLY A 87 -20.43 17.24 2.69
C GLY A 87 -21.14 18.58 2.75
N THR A 88 -20.39 19.65 2.53
CA THR A 88 -20.80 21.00 2.07
C THR A 88 -22.01 21.68 2.76
N SER A 89 -22.51 21.16 3.87
CA SER A 89 -23.73 21.65 4.54
C SER A 89 -23.36 22.12 5.95
N GLY A 90 -22.65 23.26 6.03
CA GLY A 90 -22.45 23.99 7.29
C GLY A 90 -21.04 23.95 7.91
N ALA A 91 -20.04 23.37 7.25
CA ALA A 91 -18.65 23.51 7.70
C ALA A 91 -18.09 24.89 7.30
N THR A 92 -17.43 25.58 8.23
CA THR A 92 -16.65 26.79 7.95
C THR A 92 -15.70 26.52 6.77
N PRO A 93 -15.49 27.51 5.87
CA PRO A 93 -14.56 27.34 4.75
C PRO A 93 -13.21 26.88 5.29
N PHE A 94 -12.65 25.84 4.66
CA PHE A 94 -11.32 25.35 5.03
C PHE A 94 -10.33 26.46 4.75
N VAL A 95 -9.77 27.05 5.81
CA VAL A 95 -8.65 27.96 5.63
C VAL A 95 -7.41 27.10 5.64
N ARG A 96 -6.85 26.85 4.46
CA ARG A 96 -5.55 26.20 4.34
C ARG A 96 -4.48 27.08 4.97
N GLU A 97 -3.70 26.52 5.87
CA GLU A 97 -2.50 27.18 6.38
C GLU A 97 -1.38 26.96 5.36
N ILE A 98 -0.92 28.03 4.71
CA ILE A 98 0.17 27.95 3.73
C ILE A 98 1.47 28.25 4.47
N VAL A 99 2.34 27.24 4.56
CA VAL A 99 3.68 27.39 5.09
C VAL A 99 4.65 27.49 3.93
N GLN A 100 5.23 28.68 3.75
CA GLN A 100 6.21 28.94 2.70
C GLN A 100 7.44 28.04 2.86
N LYS A 101 7.86 27.43 1.75
CA LYS A 101 9.02 26.55 1.63
C LYS A 101 9.87 27.02 0.47
N ASP A 102 11.18 26.84 0.57
CA ASP A 102 12.06 27.10 -0.56
C ASP A 102 11.96 25.96 -1.60
N TYR A 103 12.48 26.22 -2.79
CA TYR A 103 12.45 25.26 -3.88
C TYR A 103 13.19 23.96 -3.52
N ALA A 104 14.31 24.06 -2.79
CA ALA A 104 15.10 22.91 -2.37
C ALA A 104 14.31 21.97 -1.46
N THR A 105 13.63 22.50 -0.44
CA THR A 105 12.74 21.71 0.43
C THR A 105 11.59 21.11 -0.38
N MET A 106 10.95 21.86 -1.28
CA MET A 106 9.85 21.34 -2.10
C MET A 106 10.29 20.14 -2.97
N CYS A 107 11.48 20.20 -3.56
CA CYS A 107 12.06 19.07 -4.31
C CYS A 107 12.33 17.87 -3.40
N ALA A 108 12.90 18.08 -2.21
CA ALA A 108 13.18 17.00 -1.26
C ALA A 108 11.90 16.30 -0.78
N LEU A 109 10.85 17.08 -0.48
CA LEU A 109 9.53 16.57 -0.14
C LEU A 109 8.94 15.72 -1.27
N SER A 110 9.04 16.20 -2.52
CA SER A 110 8.58 15.48 -3.70
C SER A 110 9.29 14.14 -3.88
N GLU A 111 10.59 14.08 -3.66
CA GLU A 111 11.34 12.82 -3.80
C GLU A 111 11.01 11.85 -2.66
N ALA A 112 10.81 12.34 -1.43
CA ALA A 112 10.51 11.51 -0.26
C ALA A 112 9.17 10.76 -0.37
N ILE A 113 8.16 11.36 -1.01
CA ILE A 113 6.83 10.75 -1.16
C ILE A 113 6.62 10.01 -2.48
N LYS A 114 7.57 10.05 -3.40
CA LYS A 114 7.43 9.51 -4.76
C LYS A 114 7.04 8.03 -4.82
N LYS A 115 7.49 7.24 -3.84
CA LYS A 115 7.18 5.79 -3.72
C LYS A 115 5.97 5.50 -2.84
N ASN A 116 5.36 6.53 -2.24
CA ASN A 116 4.25 6.36 -1.32
C ASN A 116 2.93 6.31 -2.12
N ILE A 117 2.19 5.22 -1.94
CA ILE A 117 0.94 4.91 -2.66
C ILE A 117 -0.13 5.99 -2.45
N LEU A 118 -0.12 6.68 -1.30
CA LEU A 118 -1.08 7.74 -1.04
C LEU A 118 -0.83 8.98 -1.91
N PHE A 119 0.38 9.15 -2.42
CA PHE A 119 0.77 10.33 -3.20
C PHE A 119 1.01 10.04 -4.69
N SER A 120 1.00 8.76 -5.10
CA SER A 120 1.32 8.36 -6.48
C SER A 120 0.27 8.73 -7.52
N HIS A 121 -0.96 9.03 -7.10
CA HIS A 121 -2.10 9.34 -7.98
C HIS A 121 -2.59 10.78 -7.83
N LEU A 122 -1.82 11.62 -7.16
CA LEU A 122 -2.16 13.02 -6.98
C LEU A 122 -1.65 13.84 -8.15
N ASP A 123 -2.47 14.76 -8.64
CA ASP A 123 -2.01 15.71 -9.64
C ASP A 123 -1.06 16.76 -9.03
N GLU A 124 -0.48 17.60 -9.88
CA GLU A 124 0.50 18.60 -9.45
C GLU A 124 -0.10 19.65 -8.50
N ASN A 125 -1.36 20.01 -8.71
CA ASN A 125 -2.07 21.00 -7.91
C ASN A 125 -2.40 20.44 -6.51
N GLU A 126 -2.88 19.21 -6.42
CA GLU A 126 -3.13 18.47 -5.19
C GLU A 126 -1.83 18.30 -4.39
N ARG A 127 -0.76 17.88 -5.06
CA ARG A 127 0.56 17.73 -4.45
C ARG A 127 1.09 19.07 -3.92
N ALA A 128 0.97 20.15 -4.69
CA ALA A 128 1.36 21.49 -4.26
C ALA A 128 0.56 21.95 -3.03
N GLN A 129 -0.76 21.79 -3.05
CA GLN A 129 -1.63 22.16 -1.93
C GLN A 129 -1.30 21.38 -0.65
N ILE A 130 -0.97 20.09 -0.78
CA ILE A 130 -0.53 19.27 0.35
C ILE A 130 0.79 19.78 0.91
N PHE A 131 1.77 20.04 0.05
CA PHE A 131 3.07 20.55 0.49
C PHE A 131 2.96 21.92 1.15
N ASP A 132 2.12 22.81 0.62
CA ASP A 132 1.81 24.10 1.25
C ASP A 132 1.29 23.91 2.69
N ALA A 133 0.43 22.91 2.90
CA ALA A 133 -0.20 22.62 4.17
C ALA A 133 0.69 21.87 5.19
N MET A 134 1.87 21.38 4.78
CA MET A 134 2.81 20.76 5.71
C MET A 134 3.48 21.81 6.60
N PHE A 135 3.56 21.56 7.90
CA PHE A 135 4.21 22.46 8.87
C PHE A 135 5.47 21.82 9.47
N PRO A 136 6.48 22.63 9.87
CA PRO A 136 7.73 22.11 10.37
C PRO A 136 7.59 21.68 11.83
N GLU A 137 8.24 20.58 12.20
CA GLU A 137 8.46 20.14 13.57
C GLU A 137 9.95 19.90 13.82
N ILE A 138 10.45 20.31 14.98
CA ILE A 138 11.85 20.13 15.38
C ILE A 138 11.86 19.31 16.67
N HIS A 139 12.64 18.24 16.69
CA HIS A 139 12.82 17.37 17.85
C HIS A 139 14.32 17.18 18.10
N LEU A 140 14.73 17.14 19.36
CA LEU A 140 16.11 16.94 19.76
C LEU A 140 16.46 15.45 19.80
N ALA A 141 17.74 15.12 19.72
CA ALA A 141 18.20 13.75 19.88
C ALA A 141 17.67 13.13 21.20
N GLY A 142 17.02 11.97 21.07
CA GLY A 142 16.39 11.23 22.17
C GLY A 142 14.88 11.44 22.32
N ASP A 143 14.30 12.47 21.68
CA ASP A 143 12.87 12.75 21.77
C ASP A 143 12.02 11.64 21.12
N THR A 144 10.88 11.31 21.75
CA THR A 144 9.89 10.39 21.17
C THR A 144 8.91 11.18 20.31
N ILE A 145 8.98 11.00 19.00
CA ILE A 145 8.10 11.68 18.01
C ILE A 145 6.75 10.96 17.91
N ILE A 146 6.78 9.62 17.93
CA ILE A 146 5.60 8.77 17.90
C ILE A 146 5.74 7.71 18.97
N GLN A 147 4.69 7.45 19.74
CA GLN A 147 4.64 6.36 20.70
C GLN A 147 3.72 5.23 20.20
N GLN A 148 4.21 3.99 20.23
CA GLN A 148 3.42 2.81 19.85
C GLN A 148 2.15 2.70 20.72
N GLY A 149 1.04 2.35 20.07
CA GLY A 149 -0.27 2.22 20.71
C GLY A 149 -1.05 3.53 20.84
N GLU A 150 -0.40 4.69 20.70
CA GLU A 150 -1.09 5.97 20.72
C GLU A 150 -1.83 6.23 19.41
N LYS A 151 -2.91 7.01 19.50
CA LYS A 151 -3.66 7.41 18.31
C LYS A 151 -2.87 8.47 17.55
N GLY A 152 -2.40 8.10 16.36
CA GLY A 152 -1.71 9.03 15.46
C GLY A 152 -2.64 9.69 14.48
N GLU A 153 -2.51 11.00 14.29
CA GLU A 153 -3.26 11.76 13.27
C GLU A 153 -2.37 12.38 12.20
N ASN A 154 -1.04 12.32 12.36
CA ASN A 154 -0.08 12.99 11.50
C ASN A 154 0.76 12.01 10.65
N PHE A 155 1.21 12.49 9.51
CA PHE A 155 2.24 11.90 8.67
C PHE A 155 3.49 12.79 8.68
N TYR A 156 4.67 12.19 8.63
CA TYR A 156 5.94 12.89 8.78
C TYR A 156 6.89 12.58 7.63
N ILE A 157 7.61 13.60 7.17
CA ILE A 157 8.75 13.49 6.25
C ILE A 157 9.99 14.04 6.93
N ILE A 158 11.11 13.33 6.83
CA ILE A 158 12.38 13.72 7.44
C ILE A 158 13.11 14.68 6.48
N ASP A 159 13.20 15.95 6.89
CA ASP A 159 13.95 17.01 6.18
C ASP A 159 15.43 16.95 6.54
N LYS A 160 15.74 16.72 7.81
CA LYS A 160 17.11 16.62 8.33
C LYS A 160 17.21 15.65 9.50
N GLY A 161 18.31 14.90 9.55
CA GLY A 161 18.64 14.01 10.67
C GLY A 161 18.14 12.58 10.52
N GLU A 162 18.24 11.80 11.60
CA GLU A 162 17.88 10.38 11.62
C GLU A 162 16.93 10.05 12.78
N VAL A 163 16.06 9.06 12.56
CA VAL A 163 15.15 8.50 13.56
C VAL A 163 15.31 6.98 13.66
N ASP A 164 15.07 6.45 14.85
CA ASP A 164 15.03 5.02 15.14
C ASP A 164 13.58 4.56 15.37
N VAL A 165 13.22 3.44 14.74
CA VAL A 165 11.88 2.84 14.80
C VAL A 165 11.93 1.58 15.66
N TYR A 166 11.12 1.56 16.71
CA TYR A 166 11.01 0.48 17.67
C TYR A 166 9.63 -0.18 17.61
N VAL A 167 9.58 -1.50 17.67
CA VAL A 167 8.33 -2.27 17.80
C VAL A 167 8.46 -3.16 19.02
N ASN A 168 7.54 -3.00 19.97
CA ASN A 168 7.61 -3.69 21.27
C ASN A 168 8.97 -3.48 21.96
N ASP A 169 9.47 -2.24 21.94
CA ASP A 169 10.76 -1.81 22.49
C ASP A 169 12.02 -2.40 21.81
N GLU A 170 11.87 -3.20 20.75
CA GLU A 170 12.98 -3.69 19.94
C GLU A 170 13.24 -2.77 18.74
N LEU A 171 14.51 -2.38 18.53
CA LEU A 171 14.92 -1.58 17.37
C LEU A 171 14.74 -2.41 16.09
N VAL A 172 13.85 -1.96 15.21
CA VAL A 172 13.58 -2.64 13.93
C VAL A 172 14.37 -2.01 12.79
N LYS A 173 14.44 -0.68 12.74
CA LYS A 173 15.06 0.05 11.63
C LYS A 173 15.41 1.49 12.01
N SER A 174 16.50 2.01 11.44
CA SER A 174 16.81 3.45 11.41
C SER A 174 16.43 4.04 10.06
N ILE A 175 15.89 5.25 10.06
CA ILE A 175 15.41 5.97 8.88
C ILE A 175 16.06 7.36 8.87
N GLY A 176 16.61 7.77 7.73
CA GLY A 176 17.26 9.07 7.55
C GLY A 176 16.47 10.04 6.67
N GLU A 177 17.16 11.06 6.18
CA GLU A 177 16.63 12.10 5.30
C GLU A 177 15.96 11.54 4.03
N CYS A 178 15.07 12.33 3.43
CA CYS A 178 14.30 11.96 2.22
C CYS A 178 13.43 10.71 2.40
N SER A 179 13.04 10.40 3.64
CA SER A 179 12.16 9.28 3.98
C SER A 179 10.95 9.78 4.77
N SER A 180 9.92 8.95 4.85
CA SER A 180 8.67 9.30 5.52
C SER A 180 8.15 8.18 6.41
N PHE A 181 7.31 8.50 7.39
CA PHE A 181 6.66 7.53 8.27
C PHE A 181 5.29 8.00 8.77
N GLY A 182 4.43 7.04 9.14
CA GLY A 182 3.13 7.32 9.74
C GLY A 182 2.00 7.57 8.74
N GLU A 183 2.19 7.13 7.49
CA GLU A 183 1.31 7.32 6.34
C GLU A 183 -0.12 6.85 6.56
N LEU A 184 -0.32 5.77 7.34
CA LEU A 184 -1.64 5.21 7.59
C LEU A 184 -2.58 6.21 8.31
N ALA A 185 -2.02 7.14 9.09
CA ALA A 185 -2.78 8.18 9.78
C ALA A 185 -3.49 9.15 8.82
N LEU A 186 -3.04 9.24 7.55
CA LEU A 186 -3.70 10.03 6.52
C LEU A 186 -5.06 9.45 6.11
N ILE A 187 -5.24 8.13 6.19
CA ILE A 187 -6.47 7.47 5.74
C ILE A 187 -7.48 7.41 6.89
N TYR A 188 -7.08 6.85 8.04
CA TYR A 188 -7.95 6.69 9.21
C TYR A 188 -7.12 6.68 10.50
N GLY A 189 -7.77 7.00 11.63
CA GLY A 189 -7.10 7.02 12.92
C GLY A 189 -6.90 5.61 13.47
N THR A 190 -5.68 5.09 13.38
CA THR A 190 -5.28 3.85 14.07
C THR A 190 -4.28 4.11 15.17
N PRO A 191 -4.22 3.24 16.19
CA PRO A 191 -3.06 3.13 17.06
C PRO A 191 -1.78 2.96 16.23
N ARG A 192 -0.71 3.62 16.66
CA ARG A 192 0.61 3.54 16.02
C ARG A 192 1.20 2.15 16.21
N ALA A 193 1.70 1.56 15.13
CA ALA A 193 2.27 0.21 15.15
C ALA A 193 3.69 0.16 15.74
N ALA A 194 4.37 1.31 15.82
CA ALA A 194 5.75 1.43 16.26
C ALA A 194 5.96 2.76 17.00
N THR A 195 6.99 2.80 17.85
CA THR A 195 7.52 4.00 18.47
C THR A 195 8.64 4.55 17.59
N VAL A 196 8.67 5.86 17.34
CA VAL A 196 9.73 6.53 16.56
C VAL A 196 10.42 7.54 17.45
N LYS A 197 11.75 7.40 17.59
CA LYS A 197 12.58 8.30 18.41
C LYS A 197 13.61 9.01 17.54
N ALA A 198 13.88 10.27 17.85
CA ALA A 198 14.94 11.04 17.21
C ALA A 198 16.30 10.46 17.63
N LYS A 199 17.10 10.02 16.65
CA LYS A 199 18.46 9.52 16.87
C LYS A 199 19.47 10.67 16.90
N THR A 200 19.24 11.66 16.06
CA THR A 200 19.94 12.96 16.06
C THR A 200 18.94 14.08 16.32
N ASP A 201 19.39 15.33 16.35
CA ASP A 201 18.46 16.45 16.18
C ASP A 201 17.81 16.32 14.80
N VAL A 202 16.48 16.40 14.75
CA VAL A 202 15.69 16.18 13.53
C VAL A 202 14.80 17.36 13.23
N LYS A 203 14.70 17.66 11.93
CA LYS A 203 13.69 18.56 11.39
C LYS A 203 12.76 17.73 10.51
N LEU A 204 11.47 17.82 10.78
CA LEU A 204 10.42 17.08 10.10
C LEU A 204 9.44 18.05 9.43
N TRP A 205 8.79 17.58 8.39
CA TRP A 205 7.56 18.17 7.86
C TRP A 205 6.38 17.28 8.21
N SER A 206 5.39 17.86 8.85
CA SER A 206 4.21 17.16 9.35
C SER A 206 2.97 17.54 8.57
N LEU A 207 2.12 16.54 8.29
CA LEU A 207 0.82 16.70 7.65
C LEU A 207 -0.27 16.06 8.49
N LEU A 208 -1.29 16.83 8.83
CA LEU A 208 -2.50 16.33 9.49
C LEU A 208 -3.34 15.50 8.51
N GLY A 209 -3.77 14.31 8.93
CA GLY A 209 -4.62 13.45 8.10
C GLY A 209 -5.97 14.09 7.74
N GLU A 210 -6.51 14.94 8.61
CA GLU A 210 -7.73 15.71 8.30
C GLU A 210 -7.50 16.71 7.16
N THR A 211 -6.38 17.45 7.20
CA THR A 211 -5.97 18.39 6.14
C THR A 211 -5.78 17.66 4.81
N TYR A 212 -5.08 16.52 4.82
CA TYR A 212 -4.90 15.70 3.63
C TYR A 212 -6.24 15.29 2.99
N ARG A 213 -7.15 14.70 3.79
CA ARG A 213 -8.47 14.27 3.30
C ARG A 213 -9.29 15.44 2.78
N ARG A 214 -9.21 16.60 3.43
CA ARG A 214 -9.96 17.80 3.04
C ARG A 214 -9.47 18.40 1.71
N ILE A 215 -8.15 18.46 1.51
CA ILE A 215 -7.56 18.91 0.23
C ILE A 215 -8.02 18.00 -0.91
N LEU A 216 -7.94 16.68 -0.75
CA LEU A 216 -8.36 15.74 -1.77
C LEU A 216 -9.87 15.80 -2.06
N MET A 217 -10.68 15.91 -1.00
CA MET A 217 -12.13 16.04 -1.15
C MET A 217 -12.50 17.32 -1.90
N ASP A 218 -11.92 18.46 -1.53
CA ASP A 218 -12.19 19.74 -2.17
C ASP A 218 -11.72 19.75 -3.63
N SER A 219 -10.55 19.17 -3.93
CA SER A 219 -10.05 19.00 -5.30
C SER A 219 -11.01 18.15 -6.14
N THR A 220 -11.42 16.99 -5.61
CA THR A 220 -12.33 16.07 -6.31
C THR A 220 -13.68 16.70 -6.58
N ILE A 221 -14.26 17.43 -5.61
CA ILE A 221 -15.54 18.14 -5.77
C ILE A 221 -15.42 19.21 -6.87
N LYS A 222 -14.33 19.98 -6.89
CA LYS A 222 -14.10 21.01 -7.92
C LYS A 222 -13.97 20.39 -9.32
N LYS A 223 -13.17 19.32 -9.46
CA LYS A 223 -13.03 18.60 -10.74
C LYS A 223 -14.37 18.04 -11.23
N ARG A 224 -15.12 17.38 -10.35
CA ARG A 224 -16.45 16.84 -10.69
C ARG A 224 -17.42 17.93 -11.14
N LYS A 225 -17.47 19.07 -10.43
CA LYS A 225 -18.33 20.20 -10.80
C LYS A 225 -17.93 20.79 -12.15
N MET A 226 -16.63 20.97 -12.38
CA MET A 226 -16.11 21.48 -13.65
C MET A 226 -16.44 20.54 -14.83
N TYR A 227 -16.26 19.23 -14.65
CA TYR A 227 -16.62 18.25 -15.68
C TYR A 227 -18.11 18.19 -15.94
N GLU A 228 -18.94 18.25 -14.90
CA GLU A 228 -20.40 18.29 -15.04
C GLU A 228 -20.88 19.54 -15.79
N GLU A 229 -20.36 20.71 -15.43
CA GLU A 229 -20.61 21.97 -16.13
C GLU A 229 -20.19 21.87 -17.61
N PHE A 230 -19.01 21.29 -17.90
CA PHE A 230 -18.57 21.12 -19.28
C PHE A 230 -19.46 20.17 -20.07
N LEU A 231 -19.71 18.96 -19.55
CA LEU A 231 -20.49 17.92 -20.23
C LEU A 231 -21.94 18.36 -20.47
N SER A 232 -22.50 19.20 -19.59
CA SER A 232 -23.85 19.77 -19.78
C SER A 232 -23.97 20.68 -21.00
N ASN A 233 -22.87 21.33 -21.40
CA ASN A 233 -22.82 22.23 -22.56
C ASN A 233 -22.53 21.50 -23.88
N VAL A 234 -22.13 20.23 -23.84
CA VAL A 234 -21.81 19.44 -25.03
C VAL A 234 -23.09 18.94 -25.70
N SER A 235 -23.40 19.45 -26.90
CA SER A 235 -24.66 19.16 -27.60
C SER A 235 -24.93 17.68 -27.85
N ILE A 236 -23.89 16.88 -28.12
CA ILE A 236 -24.03 15.43 -28.33
C ILE A 236 -24.37 14.66 -27.05
N LEU A 237 -24.10 15.23 -25.87
CA LEU A 237 -24.36 14.62 -24.56
C LEU A 237 -25.60 15.19 -23.85
N GLN A 238 -26.32 16.14 -24.47
CA GLN A 238 -27.51 16.77 -23.88
C GLN A 238 -28.66 15.81 -23.59
N THR A 239 -28.70 14.66 -24.26
CA THR A 239 -29.72 13.63 -24.04
C THR A 239 -29.46 12.80 -22.79
N LEU A 240 -28.22 12.81 -22.27
CA LEU A 240 -27.87 12.09 -21.05
C LEU A 240 -28.47 12.80 -19.83
N ASP A 241 -28.99 12.02 -18.88
CA ASP A 241 -29.43 12.56 -17.60
C ASP A 241 -28.24 12.95 -16.69
N GLU A 242 -28.54 13.50 -15.52
CA GLU A 242 -27.49 13.94 -14.58
C GLU A 242 -26.59 12.79 -14.10
N TRP A 243 -27.17 11.62 -13.81
CA TRP A 243 -26.43 10.46 -13.30
C TRP A 243 -25.56 9.82 -14.40
N GLU A 244 -26.07 9.77 -15.63
CA GLU A 244 -25.33 9.33 -16.81
C GLU A 244 -24.16 10.26 -17.09
N ARG A 245 -24.36 11.59 -17.04
CA ARG A 245 -23.26 12.56 -17.20
C ARG A 245 -22.21 12.43 -16.10
N LEU A 246 -22.61 12.22 -14.85
CA LEU A 246 -21.68 11.98 -13.75
C LEU A 246 -20.87 10.68 -13.95
N THR A 247 -21.49 9.64 -14.51
CA THR A 247 -20.78 8.40 -14.86
C THR A 247 -19.71 8.65 -15.93
N VAL A 248 -20.03 9.48 -16.93
CA VAL A 248 -19.04 9.91 -17.94
C VAL A 248 -17.94 10.75 -17.28
N ALA A 249 -18.29 11.71 -16.42
CA ALA A 249 -17.34 12.57 -15.73
C ALA A 249 -16.34 11.77 -14.86
N ASP A 250 -16.82 10.73 -14.17
CA ASP A 250 -15.98 9.84 -13.37
C ASP A 250 -15.08 8.91 -14.22
N SER A 251 -15.37 8.77 -15.52
CA SER A 251 -14.60 7.95 -16.47
C SER A 251 -13.58 8.76 -17.29
N LEU A 252 -13.54 10.09 -17.14
CA LEU A 252 -12.59 10.95 -17.84
C LEU A 252 -11.17 10.76 -17.29
N GLU A 253 -10.20 10.62 -18.19
CA GLU A 253 -8.79 10.49 -17.84
C GLU A 253 -8.05 11.81 -18.09
N PRO A 254 -7.29 12.35 -17.11
CA PRO A 254 -6.48 13.54 -17.32
C PRO A 254 -5.26 13.21 -18.18
N ILE A 255 -5.02 14.02 -19.21
CA ILE A 255 -3.83 13.95 -20.06
C ILE A 255 -3.20 15.35 -20.15
N GLN A 256 -1.87 15.40 -20.15
CA GLN A 256 -1.09 16.64 -20.21
C GLN A 256 -0.26 16.66 -21.49
N PHE A 257 -0.10 17.85 -22.07
CA PHE A 257 0.67 18.10 -23.28
C PHE A 257 1.62 19.28 -23.04
N GLU A 258 2.82 19.22 -23.59
CA GLU A 258 3.78 20.33 -23.59
C GLU A 258 3.57 21.24 -24.80
N ASP A 259 4.19 22.42 -24.78
CA ASP A 259 4.13 23.35 -25.91
C ASP A 259 4.72 22.71 -27.18
N GLY A 260 3.92 22.71 -28.24
CA GLY A 260 4.27 22.08 -29.52
C GLY A 260 3.90 20.60 -29.65
N ASP A 261 3.33 19.97 -28.61
CA ASP A 261 2.83 18.61 -28.71
C ASP A 261 1.62 18.51 -29.66
N ILE A 262 1.57 17.40 -30.41
CA ILE A 262 0.47 17.13 -31.33
C ILE A 262 -0.57 16.27 -30.61
N VAL A 263 -1.70 16.87 -30.24
CA VAL A 263 -2.82 16.19 -29.56
C VAL A 263 -3.53 15.21 -30.50
N VAL A 264 -3.86 15.66 -31.72
CA VAL A 264 -4.46 14.83 -32.77
C VAL A 264 -3.83 15.16 -34.11
N ARG A 265 -3.64 14.14 -34.96
CA ARG A 265 -3.06 14.29 -36.31
C ARG A 265 -4.14 14.14 -37.36
N GLN A 266 -4.12 15.04 -38.33
CA GLN A 266 -5.04 14.98 -39.46
C GLN A 266 -4.81 13.69 -40.28
N GLY A 267 -5.86 12.91 -40.45
CA GLY A 267 -5.83 11.65 -41.21
C GLY A 267 -5.80 10.40 -40.35
N ASP A 268 -5.56 10.54 -39.04
CA ASP A 268 -5.61 9.43 -38.08
C ASP A 268 -7.08 9.10 -37.73
N PRO A 269 -7.39 7.83 -37.37
CA PRO A 269 -8.70 7.46 -36.87
C PRO A 269 -9.02 8.21 -35.56
N GLY A 270 -10.24 8.74 -35.45
CA GLY A 270 -10.69 9.50 -34.29
C GLY A 270 -11.44 8.60 -33.30
N ASP A 271 -10.69 7.96 -32.40
CA ASP A 271 -11.23 7.05 -31.38
C ASP A 271 -11.46 7.76 -30.02
N ASP A 272 -10.88 8.94 -29.85
CA ASP A 272 -10.84 9.68 -28.59
C ASP A 272 -11.61 11.01 -28.65
N PHE A 273 -12.21 11.38 -27.52
CA PHE A 273 -12.85 12.67 -27.29
C PHE A 273 -12.10 13.44 -26.20
N PHE A 274 -11.69 14.68 -26.51
CA PHE A 274 -10.89 15.51 -25.61
C PHE A 274 -11.69 16.70 -25.07
N ILE A 275 -11.40 17.07 -23.83
CA ILE A 275 -11.91 18.25 -23.14
C ILE A 275 -10.70 19.09 -22.73
N ILE A 276 -10.67 20.37 -23.12
CA ILE A 276 -9.61 21.30 -22.71
C ILE A 276 -9.97 21.87 -21.34
N VAL A 277 -9.02 21.81 -20.40
CA VAL A 277 -9.21 22.22 -19.01
C VAL A 277 -8.31 23.41 -18.63
N GLU A 278 -7.03 23.36 -19.00
CA GLU A 278 -6.01 24.39 -18.75
C GLU A 278 -5.09 24.56 -19.96
#